data_AF-A0A381KNW6-F1
#
_entry.id   AF-A0A381KNW6-F1
#
_cell.length_a   1.000
_cell.length_b   1.000
_cell.length_c   1.000
_cell.angle_alpha   90.00
_cell.angle_beta   90.00
_cell.angle_gamma   90.00
#
_symmetry.space_group_name_H-M   'P 1'
#
loop_
_entity.id
_entity.type
_entity.pdbx_description
1 polymer ?
#
loop_
_entity_poly.entity_id
_entity_poly.type
_entity_poly.pdbx_seq_one_letter_code
_entity_poly.pdbx_strand_id
1 'polypeptide(L)' 'MKGDLEEAQKAQSSIEELRRILKLGTIPSVMKKTIVLNGINVGTARLPVTEPTGEVLEEIKRVVENYRTILNKSSENR' A
#
# COMPACT_ATOMS: atom_id res chain seq x y z
N MET A 1 -7.43 12.08 26.34
CA MET A 1 -7.36 11.28 25.09
C MET A 1 -8.53 10.31 25.12
N LYS A 2 -9.45 10.35 24.15
CA LYS A 2 -10.53 9.34 24.06
C LYS A 2 -9.86 8.04 23.59
N GLY A 3 -9.77 7.05 24.47
CA GLY A 3 -9.12 5.76 24.20
C GLY A 3 -10.03 4.83 23.41
N ASP A 4 -10.37 5.21 22.17
CA ASP A 4 -11.13 4.34 21.28
C ASP A 4 -10.21 3.26 20.68
N LEU A 5 -9.93 2.25 21.50
CA LEU A 5 -9.02 1.16 21.16
C LEU A 5 -9.57 0.30 20.02
N GLU A 6 -10.89 0.19 19.90
CA GLU A 6 -11.52 -0.65 18.88
C GLU A 6 -11.37 -0.02 17.49
N GLU A 7 -11.71 1.27 17.34
CA GLU A 7 -11.51 1.97 16.08
C GLU A 7 -10.02 2.13 15.73
N ALA A 8 -9.17 2.33 16.74
CA ALA A 8 -7.73 2.33 16.53
C ALA A 8 -7.23 0.97 15.99
N GLN A 9 -7.71 -0.14 16.56
CA GLN A 9 -7.33 -1.48 16.09
C GLN A 9 -7.85 -1.74 14.68
N LYS A 10 -9.09 -1.35 14.36
CA LYS A 10 -9.65 -1.46 12.99
C LYS A 10 -8.81 -0.68 12.00
N ALA A 11 -8.45 0.57 12.32
CA ALA A 11 -7.59 1.40 11.47
C ALA A 11 -6.20 0.77 11.27
N GLN A 12 -5.57 0.26 12.35
CA GLN A 12 -4.27 -0.41 12.26
C GLN A 12 -4.32 -1.68 11.41
N SER A 13 -5.35 -2.51 11.59
CA SER A 13 -5.55 -3.72 10.82
C SER A 13 -5.83 -3.42 9.34
N SER A 14 -6.52 -2.32 9.03
CA SER A 14 -6.83 -1.94 7.65
C SER A 14 -5.60 -1.64 6.80
N ILE A 15 -4.45 -1.33 7.40
CA ILE A 15 -3.19 -1.01 6.68
C ILE A 15 -2.12 -2.10 6.81
N GLU A 16 -2.42 -3.24 7.44
CA GLU A 16 -1.41 -4.28 7.72
C GLU A 16 -0.80 -4.84 6.44
N GLU A 17 -1.59 -5.03 5.38
CA GLU A 17 -1.08 -5.53 4.10
C GLU A 17 -0.15 -4.53 3.40
N LEU A 18 -0.45 -3.23 3.48
CA LEU A 18 0.47 -2.18 3.02
C LEU A 18 1.76 -2.19 3.84
N ARG A 19 1.66 -2.32 5.16
CA ARG A 19 2.83 -2.43 6.06
C ARG A 19 3.68 -3.65 5.73
N ARG A 20 3.06 -4.78 5.37
CA ARG A 20 3.74 -6.02 4.99
C ARG A 20 4.59 -5.82 3.73
N ILE A 21 4.02 -5.26 2.66
CA ILE A 21 4.77 -5.10 1.38
C ILE A 21 5.92 -4.10 1.49
N LEU A 22 5.84 -3.10 2.38
CA LEU A 22 6.94 -2.16 2.62
C LEU A 22 8.21 -2.84 3.14
N LYS A 23 8.11 -4.07 3.66
CA LYS A 23 9.26 -4.87 4.13
C LYS A 23 9.93 -5.68 3.02
N LEU A 24 9.32 -5.77 1.82
CA LEU A 24 9.84 -6.55 0.69
C LEU A 24 10.92 -5.81 -0.12
N GLY A 25 11.23 -4.58 0.25
CA GLY A 25 12.26 -3.76 -0.36
C GLY A 25 12.55 -2.54 0.51
N THR A 26 13.21 -1.53 -0.05
CA THR A 26 13.34 -0.26 0.66
C THR A 26 12.03 0.51 0.61
N ILE A 27 11.73 1.24 1.69
CA ILE A 27 10.48 2.01 1.81
C ILE A 27 10.26 2.95 0.61
N PRO A 28 11.24 3.76 0.14
CA PRO A 28 11.03 4.63 -1.02
C PRO A 28 10.75 3.88 -2.32
N SER A 29 11.35 2.69 -2.50
CA SER A 29 11.15 1.84 -3.69
C SER A 29 9.71 1.32 -3.77
N VAL A 30 9.26 0.67 -2.70
CA VAL A 30 7.92 0.07 -2.64
C VAL A 30 6.85 1.16 -2.62
N MET A 31 7.00 2.18 -1.76
CA MET A 31 6.00 3.24 -1.59
C MET A 31 5.75 4.01 -2.88
N LYS A 32 6.80 4.42 -3.60
CA LYS A 32 6.62 5.12 -4.88
C LYS A 32 5.94 4.23 -5.92
N LYS A 33 6.31 2.94 -6.00
CA LYS A 33 5.64 2.01 -6.92
C LYS A 33 4.16 1.84 -6.59
N THR A 34 3.80 1.69 -5.32
CA THR A 34 2.41 1.61 -4.85
C THR A 34 1.61 2.85 -5.26
N ILE A 35 2.15 4.06 -5.08
CA ILE A 35 1.49 5.32 -5.44
C ILE A 35 1.30 5.43 -6.97
N VAL A 36 2.31 5.06 -7.76
CA VAL A 36 2.22 5.02 -9.22
C VAL A 36 1.14 4.03 -9.69
N LEU A 37 1.09 2.83 -9.11
CA LEU A 37 0.06 1.82 -9.42
C LEU A 37 -1.34 2.24 -8.98
N ASN A 38 -1.44 3.12 -7.97
CA ASN A 38 -2.71 3.71 -7.56
C ASN A 38 -3.19 4.80 -8.54
N GLY A 39 -2.33 5.31 -9.42
CA GLY A 39 -2.66 6.26 -10.48
C GLY A 39 -1.99 7.63 -10.34
N ILE A 40 -1.16 7.84 -9.32
CA ILE A 40 -0.48 9.12 -9.07
C ILE A 40 0.99 9.00 -9.48
N ASN A 41 1.41 9.73 -10.51
CA ASN A 41 2.79 9.69 -10.98
C ASN A 41 3.74 10.49 -10.06
N VAL A 42 4.46 9.78 -9.18
CA VAL A 42 5.50 10.35 -8.27
C VAL A 42 6.94 10.04 -8.71
N GLY A 43 7.10 9.53 -9.93
CA GLY A 43 8.38 9.08 -10.48
C GLY A 43 9.00 7.90 -9.73
N THR A 44 10.19 7.50 -10.15
CA THR A 44 10.94 6.38 -9.56
C THR A 44 11.69 6.81 -8.29
N ALA A 45 12.18 5.84 -7.53
CA ALA A 45 13.10 6.11 -6.42
C ALA A 45 14.43 6.64 -6.95
N ARG A 46 15.06 7.56 -6.19
CA ARG A 46 16.38 8.08 -6.54
C ARG A 46 17.45 7.06 -6.15
N LEU A 47 18.47 6.93 -6.98
CA LEU A 47 19.65 6.11 -6.68
C LEU A 47 20.25 6.48 -5.31
N PRO A 48 20.80 5.50 -4.57
CA PRO A 48 21.09 4.12 -4.98
C PRO A 48 19.88 3.15 -4.94
N VAL A 49 18.69 3.64 -4.58
CA VAL A 49 17.49 2.83 -4.53
C VAL A 49 16.92 2.60 -5.93
N THR A 50 16.63 1.35 -6.27
CA THR A 50 16.03 0.92 -7.55
C THR A 50 14.57 0.53 -7.39
N GLU A 51 13.86 0.37 -8.51
CA GLU A 51 12.47 -0.08 -8.51
C GLU A 51 12.34 -1.57 -8.14
N PRO A 52 11.20 -1.98 -7.54
CA PRO A 52 10.95 -3.38 -7.29
C PRO A 52 10.67 -4.13 -8.60
N THR A 53 11.13 -5.37 -8.69
CA THR A 53 11.02 -6.23 -9.88
C THR A 53 10.61 -7.65 -9.48
N GLY A 54 10.26 -8.49 -10.47
CA GLY A 54 9.94 -9.89 -10.25
C GLY A 54 8.78 -10.11 -9.28
N GLU A 55 8.90 -11.11 -8.40
CA GLU A 55 7.86 -11.49 -7.45
C GLU A 55 7.43 -10.34 -6.52
N VAL A 56 8.37 -9.49 -6.09
CA VAL A 56 8.06 -8.33 -5.25
C VAL A 56 7.14 -7.34 -5.99
N LEU A 57 7.35 -7.14 -7.29
CA LEU A 57 6.50 -6.25 -8.07
C LEU A 57 5.08 -6.81 -8.22
N GLU A 58 4.94 -8.11 -8.49
CA GLU A 58 3.64 -8.77 -8.59
C GLU A 58 2.89 -8.76 -7.26
N GLU A 59 3.60 -8.92 -6.16
CA GLU A 59 3.06 -8.80 -4.81
C GLU A 59 2.48 -7.41 -4.54
N ILE A 60 3.23 -6.35 -4.89
CA ILE A 60 2.78 -4.96 -4.75
C ILE A 60 1.52 -4.71 -5.59
N LYS A 61 1.51 -5.15 -6.86
CA LYS A 61 0.34 -5.01 -7.74
C LYS A 61 -0.90 -5.66 -7.13
N ARG A 62 -0.77 -6.89 -6.63
CA ARG A 62 -1.89 -7.62 -6.02
C ARG A 62 -2.45 -6.87 -4.81
N VAL A 63 -1.58 -6.39 -3.92
CA VAL A 63 -2.02 -5.62 -2.74
C VAL A 63 -2.71 -4.32 -3.15
N VAL A 64 -2.14 -3.55 -4.07
CA VAL A 64 -2.77 -2.30 -4.56
C VAL A 64 -4.15 -2.56 -5.14
N GLU A 65 -4.31 -3.62 -5.93
CA GLU A 65 -5.60 -3.97 -6.53
C GLU A 65 -6.63 -4.44 -5.50
N ASN A 66 -6.21 -5.19 -4.48
CA ASN A 66 -7.07 -5.56 -3.36
C ASN A 66 -7.61 -4.33 -2.64
N TYR A 67 -6.77 -3.33 -2.36
CA TYR A 67 -7.22 -2.08 -1.74
C TYR A 67 -8.19 -1.31 -2.63
N ARG A 68 -7.95 -1.24 -3.94
CA ARG A 68 -8.87 -0.63 -4.90
C ARG A 68 -10.24 -1.30 -4.86
N THR A 69 -10.27 -2.64 -4.85
CA THR A 69 -11.51 -3.41 -4.76
C THR A 69 -12.26 -3.16 -3.44
N ILE A 70 -11.56 -3.17 -2.30
CA ILE A 70 -12.16 -2.93 -0.98
C ILE A 70 -12.77 -1.52 -0.90
N LEU A 71 -12.06 -0.50 -1.40
CA LEU A 71 -12.54 0.89 -1.39
C LEU A 71 -13.75 1.08 -2.31
N ASN A 72 -13.75 0.46 -3.49
CA ASN A 72 -14.89 0.52 -4.41
C ASN A 72 -16.14 -0.11 -3.79
N LYS A 73 -16.03 -1.31 -3.19
CA LYS A 73 -17.13 -1.96 -2.47
C LYS A 73 -17.64 -1.14 -1.29
N SER A 74 -16.74 -0.44 -0.59
CA SER A 74 -17.11 0.45 0.53
C SER A 74 -17.82 1.72 0.07
N SER A 75 -17.73 2.05 -1.22
CA SER A 75 -18.39 3.22 -1.83
C SER A 75 -19.79 2.86 -2.34
N GLU A 76 -19.98 1.61 -2.80
CA GLU A 76 -21.27 1.08 -3.25
C GLU A 76 -22.23 0.74 -2.10
N ASN A 77 -21.70 0.41 -0.92
CA ASN A 77 -22.48 0.09 0.29
C ASN A 77 -22.81 1.31 1.17
N ARG A 78 -22.61 2.54 0.68
CA ARG A 78 -22.85 3.79 1.41
C ARG A 78 -24.04 4.58 0.86
#